data_AF-A0A6B3CC97-F1
#
_entry.id   AF-A0A6B3CC97-F1
#
_cell.length_a   1.000
_cell.length_b   1.000
_cell.length_c   1.000
_cell.angle_alpha   90.00
_cell.angle_beta   90.00
_cell.angle_gamma   90.00
#
_symmetry.space_group_name_H-M   'P 1'
#
loop_
_entity.id
_entity.type
_entity.pdbx_description
1 polymer ?
#
loop_
_entity_poly.entity_id
_entity_poly.type
_entity_poly.pdbx_seq_one_letter_code
_entity_poly.pdbx_strand_id
1 'polypeptide(L)'
;DTVAGLVRLRAADPAELAEALRGQRVGRAGISPPFGELAAAAQGLRLAQRALDTLPPRSGEVASLDDRLVHAALGAEPEIAERLTVRYLDGVLDSGAERDVLLGTLRTWLDSGCSASGTAARMFCHRNTILNRIGRVAELTGWPADSGEARLGWALALRALELDH
;
A
#
# COMPACT_ATOMS: atom_id res chain seq x y z
N ASP A 1 8.64 -2.97 -24.27
CA ASP A 1 8.82 -1.51 -24.32
C ASP A 1 7.75 -0.80 -23.51
N THR A 2 8.15 0.16 -22.69
CA THR A 2 7.23 1.05 -21.97
C THR A 2 6.88 2.22 -22.88
N VAL A 3 5.60 2.47 -23.10
CA VAL A 3 5.10 3.59 -23.92
C VAL A 3 4.53 4.66 -22.98
N ALA A 4 4.76 5.93 -23.31
CA ALA A 4 4.18 7.07 -22.62
C ALA A 4 3.32 7.90 -23.56
N GLY A 5 2.26 8.52 -23.04
CA GLY A 5 1.35 9.37 -23.80
C GLY A 5 0.75 10.47 -22.94
N LEU A 6 0.26 11.52 -23.60
CA LEU A 6 -0.47 12.60 -22.96
C LEU A 6 -1.96 12.43 -23.26
N VAL A 7 -2.79 12.54 -22.22
CA VAL A 7 -4.24 12.48 -22.34
C VAL A 7 -4.83 13.82 -21.93
N ARG A 8 -5.62 14.43 -22.81
CA ARG A 8 -6.37 15.65 -22.49
C ARG A 8 -7.71 15.25 -21.85
N LEU A 9 -7.80 15.43 -20.54
CA LEU A 9 -8.95 15.01 -19.73
C LEU A 9 -10.25 15.82 -19.99
N ARG A 10 -10.16 17.05 -20.50
CA ARG A 10 -11.34 17.95 -20.64
C ARG A 10 -12.10 18.06 -19.30
N ALA A 11 -13.35 17.58 -19.24
CA ALA A 11 -14.18 17.55 -18.03
C ALA A 11 -14.11 16.22 -17.27
N ALA A 12 -13.37 15.23 -17.79
CA ALA A 12 -13.22 13.92 -17.17
C ALA A 12 -12.23 13.97 -15.99
N ASP A 13 -12.53 13.21 -14.95
CA ASP A 13 -11.64 12.96 -13.82
C ASP A 13 -10.53 11.95 -14.24
N PRO A 14 -9.29 12.08 -13.75
CA PRO A 14 -8.29 11.00 -13.75
C PRO A 14 -8.84 9.59 -13.43
N ALA A 15 -9.85 9.46 -12.56
CA ALA A 15 -10.51 8.20 -12.25
C ALA A 15 -11.21 7.57 -13.47
N GLU A 16 -11.85 8.38 -14.33
CA GLU A 16 -12.49 7.89 -15.56
C GLU A 16 -11.44 7.39 -16.56
N LEU A 17 -10.28 8.05 -16.62
CA LEU A 17 -9.16 7.59 -17.43
C LEU A 17 -8.64 6.24 -16.91
N ALA A 18 -8.52 6.07 -15.60
CA ALA A 18 -8.08 4.81 -15.02
C ALA A 18 -9.03 3.65 -15.39
N GLU A 19 -10.35 3.86 -15.29
CA GLU A 19 -11.36 2.88 -15.70
C GLU A 19 -11.29 2.56 -17.20
N ALA A 20 -11.13 3.58 -18.06
CA ALA A 20 -10.99 3.37 -19.49
C ALA A 20 -9.74 2.54 -19.84
N LEU A 21 -8.61 2.78 -19.18
CA LEU A 21 -7.38 2.02 -19.37
C LEU A 21 -7.55 0.57 -18.89
N ARG A 22 -8.22 0.33 -17.76
CA ARG A 22 -8.54 -1.03 -17.27
C ARG A 22 -9.39 -1.79 -18.29
N GLY A 23 -10.40 -1.14 -18.89
CA GLY A 23 -11.25 -1.74 -19.91
C GLY A 23 -10.52 -2.15 -21.20
N GLN A 24 -9.44 -1.42 -21.57
CA GLN A 24 -8.67 -1.67 -22.79
C GLN A 24 -7.59 -2.76 -22.65
N ARG A 25 -7.38 -3.32 -21.44
CA ARG A 25 -6.37 -4.36 -21.17
C ARG A 25 -4.95 -3.96 -21.60
N VAL A 26 -4.62 -2.68 -21.49
CA VAL A 26 -3.30 -2.10 -21.79
C VAL A 26 -2.28 -2.46 -20.71
N GLY A 27 -1.98 -3.76 -20.52
CA GLY A 27 -0.98 -4.23 -19.56
C GLY A 27 -1.09 -3.51 -18.20
N ARG A 28 0.07 -3.17 -17.61
CA ARG A 28 0.11 -2.28 -16.43
C ARG A 28 0.30 -0.82 -16.85
N ALA A 29 -0.38 0.12 -16.19
CA ALA A 29 -0.27 1.54 -16.47
C ALA A 29 -0.19 2.39 -15.18
N GLY A 30 0.61 3.46 -15.23
CA GLY A 30 0.68 4.48 -14.18
C GLY A 30 0.18 5.82 -14.71
N ILE A 31 -0.57 6.55 -13.88
CA ILE A 31 -1.19 7.83 -14.21
C ILE A 31 -0.65 8.87 -13.23
N SER A 32 -0.19 10.01 -13.76
CA SER A 32 0.19 11.16 -12.94
C SER A 32 -1.03 11.97 -12.50
N PRO A 33 -0.90 12.82 -11.48
CA PRO A 33 -1.88 13.87 -11.26
C PRO A 33 -2.05 14.73 -12.52
N PRO A 34 -3.22 15.34 -12.72
CA PRO A 34 -3.44 16.25 -13.85
C PRO A 34 -2.56 17.48 -13.73
N PHE A 35 -2.11 18.01 -14.87
CA PHE A 35 -1.33 19.24 -14.94
C PHE A 35 -1.85 20.14 -16.07
N GLY A 36 -1.75 21.45 -15.88
CA GLY A 36 -2.35 22.45 -16.77
C GLY A 36 -1.49 22.87 -17.97
N GLU A 37 -0.19 22.58 -17.94
CA GLU A 37 0.76 23.09 -18.93
C GLU A 37 1.67 21.99 -19.50
N LEU A 38 1.92 22.02 -20.81
CA LEU A 38 2.80 21.04 -21.46
C LEU A 38 4.24 21.06 -20.93
N ALA A 39 4.70 22.19 -20.38
CA ALA A 39 6.01 22.28 -19.73
C ALA A 39 6.15 21.32 -18.53
N ALA A 40 5.03 20.98 -17.87
CA ALA A 40 5.01 20.03 -16.76
C ALA A 40 5.00 18.56 -17.21
N ALA A 41 4.93 18.26 -18.51
CA ALA A 41 4.82 16.89 -19.03
C ALA A 41 5.98 15.98 -18.60
N ALA A 42 7.20 16.52 -18.49
CA ALA A 42 8.35 15.74 -18.01
C ALA A 42 8.19 15.36 -16.53
N GLN A 43 7.62 16.23 -15.70
CA GLN A 43 7.29 15.91 -14.32
C GLN A 43 6.14 14.91 -14.25
N GLY A 44 5.09 15.12 -15.05
CA GLY A 44 3.97 14.17 -15.18
C GLY A 44 4.45 12.77 -15.53
N LEU A 45 5.35 12.62 -16.51
CA LEU A 45 5.93 11.33 -16.87
C LEU A 45 6.65 10.66 -15.69
N ARG A 46 7.47 11.40 -14.93
CA ARG A 46 8.15 10.86 -13.74
C ARG A 46 7.14 10.39 -12.68
N LEU A 47 6.09 11.16 -12.44
CA LEU A 47 5.04 10.82 -11.48
C LEU A 47 4.21 9.60 -11.93
N ALA A 48 3.90 9.50 -13.22
CA ALA A 48 3.25 8.33 -13.81
C ALA A 48 4.12 7.07 -13.72
N GLN A 49 5.44 7.21 -13.93
CA GLN A 49 6.40 6.12 -13.73
C GLN A 49 6.43 5.67 -12.27
N ARG A 50 6.46 6.60 -11.31
CA ARG A 50 6.36 6.25 -9.89
C ARG A 50 5.09 5.48 -9.55
N ALA A 51 3.94 5.86 -10.11
CA ALA A 51 2.69 5.10 -9.94
C ALA A 51 2.80 3.70 -10.56
N LEU A 52 3.37 3.58 -11.76
CA LEU A 52 3.58 2.31 -12.45
C LEU A 52 4.48 1.37 -11.64
N ASP A 53 5.54 1.90 -11.03
CA ASP A 53 6.52 1.13 -10.25
C ASP A 53 5.92 0.56 -8.95
N THR A 54 4.77 1.09 -8.49
CA THR A 54 4.04 0.51 -7.34
C THR A 54 3.20 -0.71 -7.69
N LEU A 55 3.10 -1.08 -8.98
CA LEU A 55 2.28 -2.19 -9.45
C LEU A 55 3.11 -3.46 -9.63
N PRO A 56 2.59 -4.64 -9.23
CA PRO A 56 3.28 -5.89 -9.46
C PRO A 56 3.58 -6.13 -10.94
N PRO A 57 4.70 -6.79 -11.27
CA PRO A 57 4.98 -7.19 -12.65
C PRO A 57 3.84 -8.03 -13.23
N ARG A 58 3.40 -7.68 -14.45
CA ARG A 58 2.38 -8.42 -15.21
C ARG A 58 0.97 -8.46 -14.57
N SER A 59 0.65 -7.56 -13.63
CA SER A 59 -0.67 -7.54 -12.98
C SER A 59 -1.82 -7.14 -13.91
N GLY A 60 -1.54 -6.37 -14.96
CA GLY A 60 -2.60 -5.81 -15.82
C GLY A 60 -3.35 -4.65 -15.17
N GLU A 61 -2.84 -4.12 -14.05
CA GLU A 61 -3.50 -3.10 -13.25
C GLU A 61 -3.15 -1.68 -13.69
N VAL A 62 -4.00 -0.73 -13.28
CA VAL A 62 -3.81 0.69 -13.53
C VAL A 62 -3.78 1.42 -12.19
N ALA A 63 -2.72 2.19 -11.96
CA ALA A 63 -2.51 2.99 -10.77
C ALA A 63 -2.53 4.49 -11.07
N SER A 64 -3.37 5.24 -10.36
CA SER A 64 -3.15 6.67 -10.17
C SER A 64 -2.13 6.90 -9.07
N LEU A 65 -1.24 7.88 -9.24
CA LEU A 65 -0.27 8.21 -8.21
C LEU A 65 -0.94 8.60 -6.89
N ASP A 66 -2.01 9.41 -6.95
CA ASP A 66 -2.69 9.93 -5.75
C ASP A 66 -3.30 8.82 -4.89
N ASP A 67 -3.67 7.69 -5.49
CA ASP A 67 -4.18 6.51 -4.77
C ASP A 67 -3.06 5.68 -4.12
N ARG A 68 -1.80 5.92 -4.50
CA ARG A 68 -0.63 5.08 -4.14
C ARG A 68 0.56 5.89 -3.65
N LEU A 69 0.35 7.10 -3.14
CA LEU A 69 1.42 8.01 -2.70
C LEU A 69 2.38 7.36 -1.68
N VAL A 70 1.85 6.59 -0.73
CA VAL A 70 2.68 5.90 0.28
C VAL A 70 3.57 4.84 -0.37
N HIS A 71 3.01 4.01 -1.25
CA HIS A 71 3.79 3.00 -2.00
C HIS A 71 4.83 3.66 -2.90
N ALA A 72 4.48 4.74 -3.58
CA ALA A 72 5.39 5.48 -4.45
C ALA A 72 6.54 6.12 -3.67
N ALA A 73 6.26 6.65 -2.47
CA ALA A 73 7.28 7.20 -1.58
C ALA A 73 8.21 6.10 -1.04
N LEU A 74 7.66 4.97 -0.59
CA LEU A 74 8.44 3.84 -0.08
C LEU A 74 9.29 3.21 -1.19
N GLY A 75 8.74 3.02 -2.39
CA GLY A 75 9.48 2.49 -3.54
C GLY A 75 10.55 3.44 -4.08
N ALA A 76 10.47 4.74 -3.77
CA ALA A 76 11.54 5.68 -4.07
C ALA A 76 12.75 5.54 -3.13
N GLU A 77 12.56 5.01 -1.93
CA GLU A 77 13.57 4.85 -0.89
C GLU A 77 13.60 3.40 -0.33
N PRO A 78 14.05 2.40 -1.11
CA PRO A 78 14.00 0.99 -0.71
C PRO A 78 14.72 0.68 0.61
N GLU A 79 15.85 1.35 0.89
CA GLU A 79 16.59 1.18 2.16
C GLU A 79 15.76 1.63 3.38
N ILE A 80 14.92 2.65 3.22
CA ILE A 80 14.02 3.10 4.28
C ILE A 80 12.85 2.14 4.43
N ALA A 81 12.30 1.63 3.31
CA ALA A 81 11.25 0.63 3.32
C ALA A 81 11.69 -0.66 4.05
N GLU A 82 12.88 -1.17 3.75
CA GLU A 82 13.47 -2.34 4.43
C GLU A 82 13.65 -2.07 5.92
N ARG A 83 14.20 -0.91 6.29
CA ARG A 83 14.38 -0.51 7.70
C ARG A 83 13.06 -0.40 8.46
N LEU A 84 11.98 0.05 7.82
CA LEU A 84 10.64 0.08 8.42
C LEU A 84 10.15 -1.34 8.71
N THR A 85 10.29 -2.24 7.74
CA THR A 85 9.94 -3.66 7.89
C THR A 85 10.69 -4.30 9.05
N VAL A 86 12.02 -4.16 9.10
CA VAL A 86 12.84 -4.68 10.21
C VAL A 86 12.48 -4.01 11.55
N ARG A 87 12.32 -2.69 11.57
CA ARG A 87 12.08 -1.98 12.84
C ARG A 87 10.74 -2.31 13.48
N TYR A 88 9.72 -2.58 12.66
CA TYR A 88 8.33 -2.66 13.11
C TYR A 88 7.71 -4.05 12.99
N LEU A 89 8.22 -4.96 12.15
CA LEU A 89 7.60 -6.26 11.88
C LEU A 89 8.54 -7.46 12.00
N ASP A 90 9.85 -7.30 12.24
CA ASP A 90 10.85 -8.39 12.26
C ASP A 90 10.40 -9.62 13.06
N GLY A 91 10.02 -9.45 14.34
CA GLY A 91 9.56 -10.57 15.16
C GLY A 91 8.26 -11.24 14.68
N VAL A 92 7.42 -10.54 13.91
CA VAL A 92 6.23 -11.15 13.27
C VAL A 92 6.64 -11.92 12.01
N LEU A 93 7.61 -11.42 11.24
CA LEU A 93 8.13 -12.11 10.06
C LEU A 93 8.81 -13.44 10.43
N ASP A 94 9.44 -13.48 11.61
CA ASP A 94 10.11 -14.67 12.15
C ASP A 94 9.20 -15.63 12.93
N SER A 95 7.90 -15.31 13.06
CA SER A 95 6.94 -16.11 13.85
C SER A 95 6.49 -17.43 13.21
N GLY A 96 7.09 -17.81 12.07
CA GLY A 96 6.83 -19.08 11.39
C GLY A 96 5.36 -19.24 11.00
N ALA A 97 4.70 -20.27 11.54
CA ALA A 97 3.31 -20.59 11.20
C ALA A 97 2.30 -19.51 11.60
N GLU A 98 2.66 -18.62 12.55
CA GLU A 98 1.78 -17.52 12.96
C GLU A 98 1.87 -16.30 12.05
N ARG A 99 2.90 -16.20 11.19
CA ARG A 99 3.22 -15.00 10.40
C ARG A 99 2.02 -14.46 9.63
N ASP A 100 1.43 -15.29 8.78
CA ASP A 100 0.39 -14.84 7.85
C ASP A 100 -0.89 -14.45 8.59
N VAL A 101 -1.25 -15.20 9.64
CA VAL A 101 -2.45 -14.89 10.43
C VAL A 101 -2.27 -13.61 11.25
N LEU A 102 -1.07 -13.34 11.75
CA LEU A 102 -0.76 -12.10 12.49
C LEU A 102 -0.73 -10.90 11.55
N LEU A 103 -0.03 -10.97 10.41
CA LEU A 103 0.00 -9.90 9.42
C LEU A 103 -1.40 -9.59 8.87
N GLY A 104 -2.18 -10.62 8.55
CA GLY A 104 -3.57 -10.47 8.09
C GLY A 104 -4.48 -9.84 9.14
N THR A 105 -4.30 -10.23 10.42
CA THR A 105 -5.06 -9.61 11.52
C THR A 105 -4.65 -8.16 11.74
N LEU A 106 -3.35 -7.84 11.70
CA LEU A 106 -2.82 -6.49 11.87
C LEU A 106 -3.32 -5.54 10.78
N ARG A 107 -3.24 -5.96 9.51
CA ARG A 107 -3.79 -5.22 8.36
C ARG A 107 -5.26 -4.90 8.58
N THR A 108 -6.07 -5.93 8.82
CA THR A 108 -7.53 -5.77 9.00
C THR A 108 -7.87 -4.90 10.21
N TRP A 109 -7.05 -4.96 11.27
CA TRP A 109 -7.21 -4.15 12.46
C TRP A 109 -6.91 -2.68 12.23
N LEU A 110 -5.81 -2.35 11.56
CA LEU A 110 -5.48 -0.99 11.14
C LEU A 110 -6.58 -0.42 10.22
N ASP A 111 -7.01 -1.19 9.21
CA ASP A 111 -8.07 -0.80 8.26
C ASP A 111 -9.47 -0.69 8.90
N SER A 112 -9.63 -1.18 10.12
CA SER A 112 -10.86 -1.06 10.92
C SER A 112 -10.75 0.05 11.97
N GLY A 113 -9.79 0.97 11.83
CA GLY A 113 -9.58 2.06 12.78
C GLY A 113 -9.10 1.57 14.14
N CYS A 114 -8.29 0.50 14.16
CA CYS A 114 -7.81 -0.15 15.38
C CYS A 114 -8.93 -0.73 16.28
N SER A 115 -10.10 -1.04 15.69
CA SER A 115 -11.26 -1.58 16.42
C SER A 115 -11.28 -3.10 16.43
N ALA A 116 -11.06 -3.71 17.60
CA ALA A 116 -11.14 -5.17 17.74
C ALA A 116 -12.52 -5.74 17.35
N SER A 117 -13.61 -5.02 17.62
CA SER A 117 -14.96 -5.44 17.23
C SER A 117 -15.18 -5.34 15.71
N GLY A 118 -14.69 -4.27 15.09
CA GLY A 118 -14.77 -4.09 13.64
C GLY A 118 -13.97 -5.14 12.87
N THR A 119 -12.75 -5.43 13.35
CA THR A 119 -11.90 -6.49 12.81
C THR A 119 -12.53 -7.87 12.97
N ALA A 120 -13.08 -8.17 14.15
CA ALA A 120 -13.74 -9.43 14.43
C ALA A 120 -14.92 -9.70 13.50
N ALA A 121 -15.72 -8.66 13.21
CA ALA A 121 -16.81 -8.75 12.24
C ALA A 121 -16.31 -9.03 10.82
N ARG A 122 -15.22 -8.38 10.38
CA ARG A 122 -14.61 -8.60 9.05
C ARG A 122 -13.94 -9.97 8.90
N MET A 123 -13.34 -10.48 9.98
CA MET A 123 -12.60 -11.74 9.99
C MET A 123 -13.43 -12.94 10.46
N PHE A 124 -14.74 -12.74 10.74
CA PHE A 124 -15.65 -13.77 11.24
C PHE A 124 -15.12 -14.54 12.45
N CYS A 125 -14.60 -13.81 13.45
CA CYS A 125 -14.06 -14.40 14.68
C CYS A 125 -14.50 -13.61 15.92
N HIS A 126 -14.09 -14.06 17.11
CA HIS A 126 -14.43 -13.36 18.35
C HIS A 126 -13.50 -12.17 18.59
N ARG A 127 -14.00 -11.08 19.19
CA ARG A 127 -13.21 -9.89 19.56
C ARG A 127 -11.95 -10.23 20.35
N ASN A 128 -12.04 -11.18 21.29
CA ASN A 128 -10.89 -11.60 22.09
C ASN A 128 -9.80 -12.26 21.24
N THR A 129 -10.15 -12.96 20.17
CA THR A 129 -9.16 -13.51 19.24
C THR A 129 -8.36 -12.40 18.57
N ILE A 130 -9.02 -11.29 18.18
CA ILE A 130 -8.33 -10.12 17.64
C ILE A 130 -7.40 -9.50 18.68
N LEU A 131 -7.90 -9.28 19.90
CA LEU A 131 -7.07 -8.70 20.97
C LEU A 131 -5.84 -9.57 21.29
N ASN A 132 -6.01 -10.89 21.35
CA ASN A 132 -4.91 -11.81 21.60
C ASN A 132 -3.87 -11.74 20.48
N ARG A 133 -4.29 -11.70 19.21
CA ARG A 133 -3.38 -11.60 18.06
C ARG A 133 -2.67 -10.26 17.98
N ILE A 134 -3.36 -9.15 18.25
CA ILE A 134 -2.72 -7.82 18.29
C ILE A 134 -1.78 -7.71 19.50
N GLY A 135 -2.14 -8.29 20.64
CA GLY A 135 -1.22 -8.44 21.78
C GLY A 135 0.02 -9.24 21.40
N ARG A 136 -0.15 -10.34 20.66
CA ARG A 136 0.96 -11.15 20.14
C ARG A 136 1.87 -10.36 19.18
N VAL A 137 1.31 -9.54 18.30
CA VAL A 137 2.11 -8.62 17.45
C VAL A 137 2.89 -7.64 18.31
N ALA A 138 2.26 -7.04 19.33
CA ALA A 138 2.93 -6.12 20.23
C ALA A 138 4.10 -6.78 20.98
N GLU A 139 3.91 -8.01 21.48
CA GLU A 139 4.95 -8.81 22.13
C GLU A 139 6.13 -9.10 21.19
N LEU A 140 5.84 -9.59 19.97
CA LEU A 140 6.87 -9.98 19.00
C LEU A 140 7.68 -8.79 18.48
N THR A 141 7.05 -7.63 18.36
CA THR A 141 7.69 -6.42 17.79
C THR A 141 8.27 -5.50 18.86
N GLY A 142 7.96 -5.73 20.15
CA GLY A 142 8.34 -4.87 21.25
C GLY A 142 7.63 -3.51 21.27
N TRP A 143 6.57 -3.35 20.48
CA TRP A 143 5.83 -2.09 20.33
C TRP A 143 4.44 -2.16 20.96
N PRO A 144 4.05 -1.20 21.81
CA PRO A 144 2.74 -1.21 22.43
C PRO A 144 1.64 -0.84 21.42
N ALA A 145 0.58 -1.64 21.37
CA ALA A 145 -0.50 -1.50 20.37
C ALA A 145 -1.38 -0.24 20.55
N ASP A 146 -1.30 0.43 21.69
CA ASP A 146 -1.96 1.73 21.93
C ASP A 146 -1.12 2.93 21.46
N SER A 147 0.15 2.73 21.10
CA SER A 147 1.01 3.79 20.55
C SER A 147 0.63 4.16 19.12
N GLY A 148 0.45 5.46 18.89
CA GLY A 148 0.28 6.02 17.55
C GLY A 148 1.49 5.76 16.65
N GLU A 149 2.70 5.86 17.20
CA GLU A 149 3.95 5.60 16.46
C GLU A 149 4.02 4.13 16.02
N ALA A 150 3.68 3.20 16.91
CA ALA A 150 3.66 1.78 16.58
C ALA A 150 2.67 1.48 15.45
N ARG A 151 1.47 2.06 15.51
CA ARG A 151 0.42 1.86 14.48
C ARG A 151 0.84 2.43 13.13
N LEU A 152 1.43 3.62 13.10
CA LEU A 152 1.95 4.22 11.87
C LEU A 152 3.10 3.39 11.30
N GLY A 153 4.06 3.00 12.14
CA GLY A 153 5.18 2.16 11.75
C GLY A 153 4.74 0.81 11.19
N TRP A 154 3.79 0.13 11.85
CA TRP A 154 3.19 -1.11 11.35
C TRP A 154 2.46 -0.92 10.03
N ALA A 155 1.70 0.16 9.87
CA ALA A 155 1.02 0.46 8.60
C ALA A 155 2.02 0.66 7.46
N LEU A 156 3.09 1.43 7.68
CA LEU A 156 4.14 1.67 6.68
C LEU A 156 4.91 0.39 6.36
N ALA A 157 5.31 -0.38 7.36
CA ALA A 157 6.00 -1.65 7.18
C ALA A 157 5.15 -2.68 6.41
N LEU A 158 3.85 -2.74 6.69
CA LEU A 158 2.91 -3.57 5.93
C LEU A 158 2.76 -3.14 4.46
N ARG A 159 2.95 -1.86 4.13
CA ARG A 159 2.97 -1.37 2.74
C ARG A 159 4.33 -1.59 2.08
N ALA A 160 5.42 -1.50 2.84
CA ALA A 160 6.76 -1.84 2.35
C ALA A 160 6.84 -3.31 1.90
N LEU A 161 6.30 -4.24 2.69
CA LEU A 161 6.23 -5.67 2.34
C LEU A 161 5.50 -5.97 1.02
N GLU A 162 4.58 -5.11 0.59
CA GLU A 162 3.86 -5.29 -0.68
C GLU A 162 4.70 -4.90 -1.90
N LEU A 163 5.81 -4.19 -1.70
CA LEU A 163 6.72 -3.74 -2.76
C LEU A 163 7.83 -4.77 -3.07
N ASP A 164 8.10 -5.71 -2.16
CA ASP A 164 9.14 -6.74 -2.31
C ASP A 164 8.71 -7.93 -3.21
N HIS A 165 7.76 -7.70 -4.13
CA HIS A 165 7.10 -8.73 -4.97
C HIS A 165 7.37 -8.61 -6.47
#